data_AF-A0A1F6K8Q5-F1
#
_entry.id   AF-A0A1F6K8Q5-F1
#
_cell.length_a   1.000
_cell.length_b   1.000
_cell.length_c   1.000
_cell.angle_alpha   90.00
_cell.angle_beta   90.00
_cell.angle_gamma   90.00
#
_symmetry.space_group_name_H-M   'P 1'
#
loop_
_entity.id
_entity.type
_entity.pdbx_description
1 polymer ?
#
loop_
_entity_poly.entity_id
_entity_poly.type
_entity_poly.pdbx_seq_one_letter_code
_entity_poly.pdbx_strand_id
1 'polypeptide(L)'
;MTLVQSQIANRKSQNYNLNLKSKDVKVRVYQFALAIIKFINSLPDKRAFWSIGDQFLRAAASIGANMMEAQTASSRRDFIKFYEIALKSSNETKYWLCLLRGSCPALKTECPISFRRINRNK
;
A
#
# COMPACT_ATOMS: atom_id res chain seq x y z
N MET A 1 10.96 31.27 24.73
CA MET A 1 10.69 29.82 24.84
C MET A 1 9.36 29.68 25.57
N THR A 2 8.23 29.26 25.02
CA THR A 2 7.98 28.51 23.79
C THR A 2 6.50 28.72 23.41
N LEU A 3 6.19 29.64 22.49
CA LEU A 3 4.85 29.83 21.93
C LEU A 3 4.59 28.84 20.78
N VAL A 4 4.82 27.54 21.01
CA VAL A 4 4.63 26.50 19.98
C VAL A 4 4.11 25.19 20.59
N GLN A 5 3.06 25.24 21.42
CA GLN A 5 2.42 24.00 21.89
C GLN A 5 0.89 23.95 21.75
N SER A 6 0.22 25.01 21.29
CA SER A 6 -1.27 25.01 21.24
C SER A 6 -1.89 24.72 19.87
N GLN A 7 -1.13 24.50 18.79
CA GLN A 7 -1.70 24.29 17.45
C GLN A 7 -1.71 22.84 16.94
N ILE A 8 -1.19 21.86 17.70
CA ILE A 8 -1.08 20.47 17.21
C ILE A 8 -2.34 19.63 17.49
N ALA A 9 -3.25 20.08 18.37
CA ALA A 9 -4.37 19.29 18.85
C ALA A 9 -5.65 19.30 17.97
N ASN A 10 -5.66 19.96 16.80
CA ASN A 10 -6.89 20.10 16.00
C ASN A 10 -6.71 19.87 14.49
N ARG A 11 -5.87 18.90 14.09
CA ARG A 11 -5.96 18.33 12.74
C ARG A 11 -7.10 17.33 12.72
N LYS A 12 -8.32 17.85 12.52
CA LYS A 12 -9.51 17.09 12.12
C LYS A 12 -9.08 16.01 11.12
N SER A 13 -9.36 14.75 11.47
CA SER A 13 -9.26 13.60 10.58
C SER A 13 -9.81 13.99 9.21
N GLN A 14 -8.94 14.15 8.21
CA GLN A 14 -9.39 14.31 6.85
C GLN A 14 -10.12 13.02 6.49
N ASN A 15 -11.44 13.10 6.42
CA ASN A 15 -12.29 12.06 5.87
C ASN A 15 -12.00 11.98 4.36
N TYR A 16 -10.90 11.32 4.01
CA TYR A 16 -10.61 10.99 2.61
C TYR A 16 -11.66 9.96 2.17
N ASN A 17 -12.71 10.44 1.51
CA ASN A 17 -13.66 9.59 0.80
C ASN A 17 -12.87 8.81 -0.27
N LEU A 18 -12.69 7.50 -0.02
CA LEU A 18 -12.00 6.57 -0.92
C LEU A 18 -12.86 6.35 -2.17
N ASN A 19 -12.80 7.26 -3.13
CA ASN A 19 -13.46 7.08 -4.42
C ASN A 19 -12.58 6.28 -5.39
N LEU A 20 -12.51 4.97 -5.14
CA LEU A 20 -11.78 4.01 -5.99
C LEU A 20 -12.38 3.86 -7.41
N LYS A 21 -13.50 4.53 -7.71
CA LYS A 21 -14.17 4.53 -9.02
C LYS A 21 -13.69 5.63 -9.96
N SER A 22 -12.69 6.42 -9.58
CA SER A 22 -12.06 7.37 -10.51
C SER A 22 -11.60 6.64 -11.79
N LYS A 23 -11.90 7.21 -12.97
CA LYS A 23 -11.36 6.70 -14.24
C LYS A 23 -9.85 6.93 -14.33
N ASP A 24 -9.31 7.86 -13.56
CA ASP A 24 -7.87 8.15 -13.54
C ASP A 24 -7.13 7.18 -12.61
N VAL A 25 -6.23 6.41 -13.21
CA VAL A 25 -5.39 5.45 -12.50
C VAL A 25 -4.43 6.13 -11.50
N LYS A 26 -3.96 7.36 -11.78
CA LYS A 26 -3.08 8.13 -10.89
C LYS A 26 -3.77 8.45 -9.57
N VAL A 27 -5.03 8.88 -9.67
CA VAL A 27 -5.88 9.12 -8.50
C VAL A 27 -6.09 7.84 -7.70
N ARG A 28 -6.35 6.72 -8.38
CA ARG A 28 -6.56 5.42 -7.72
C ARG A 28 -5.33 4.93 -6.96
N VAL A 29 -4.14 5.01 -7.54
CA VAL A 29 -2.90 4.56 -6.87
C VAL A 29 -2.51 5.45 -5.71
N TYR A 30 -2.75 6.76 -5.82
CA TYR A 30 -2.56 7.70 -4.72
C TYR A 30 -3.50 7.39 -3.54
N GLN A 31 -4.81 7.24 -3.83
CA GLN A 31 -5.79 6.87 -2.82
C GLN A 31 -5.51 5.49 -2.20
N PHE A 32 -5.01 4.54 -3.00
CA PHE A 32 -4.57 3.24 -2.51
C PHE A 32 -3.43 3.39 -1.49
N ALA A 33 -2.39 4.16 -1.78
CA ALA A 33 -1.29 4.40 -0.84
C ALA A 33 -1.77 5.03 0.47
N LEU A 34 -2.68 6.02 0.41
CA LEU A 34 -3.29 6.61 1.61
C LEU A 34 -4.11 5.59 2.42
N ALA A 35 -4.84 4.69 1.76
CA ALA A 35 -5.57 3.62 2.42
C ALA A 35 -4.63 2.67 3.16
N ILE A 36 -3.50 2.31 2.54
CA ILE A 36 -2.48 1.46 3.16
C ILE A 36 -1.87 2.12 4.39
N ILE A 37 -1.53 3.42 4.34
CA ILE A 37 -1.02 4.15 5.51
C ILE A 37 -2.02 4.09 6.67
N LYS A 38 -3.30 4.38 6.41
CA LYS A 38 -4.35 4.30 7.44
C LYS A 38 -4.48 2.89 8.01
N PHE A 39 -4.42 1.88 7.16
CA PHE A 39 -4.49 0.48 7.58
C PHE A 39 -3.30 0.07 8.46
N ILE A 40 -2.07 0.43 8.08
CA ILE A 40 -0.87 0.12 8.86
C ILE A 40 -0.92 0.78 10.24
N ASN A 41 -1.39 2.02 10.31
CA ASN A 41 -1.58 2.73 11.59
C ASN A 41 -2.62 2.07 12.51
N SER A 42 -3.47 1.18 11.98
CA SER A 42 -4.44 0.39 12.77
C SER A 42 -3.91 -0.98 13.22
N LEU A 43 -2.70 -1.37 12.79
CA LEU A 43 -2.13 -2.66 13.15
C LEU A 43 -1.75 -2.72 14.65
N PRO A 44 -1.71 -3.93 15.24
CA PRO A 44 -1.28 -4.11 16.62
C PRO A 44 0.11 -3.53 16.87
N ASP A 45 0.29 -2.93 18.04
CA ASP A 45 1.56 -2.36 18.46
C ASP A 45 2.55 -3.45 18.89
N LYS A 46 3.09 -4.18 17.91
CA LYS A 46 4.11 -5.21 18.11
C LYS A 46 5.16 -5.13 17.01
N ARG A 47 6.41 -5.39 17.37
CA ARG A 47 7.57 -5.36 16.46
C ARG A 47 7.37 -6.12 15.15
N ALA A 48 6.71 -7.28 15.18
CA ALA A 48 6.42 -8.05 13.98
C ALA A 48 5.52 -7.30 12.99
N PHE A 49 4.45 -6.66 13.48
CA PHE A 49 3.53 -5.88 12.66
C PHE A 49 4.15 -4.58 12.15
N TRP A 50 5.07 -3.97 12.90
CA TRP A 50 5.84 -2.81 12.42
C TRP A 50 6.71 -3.18 11.23
N SER A 51 7.47 -4.28 11.33
CA SER A 51 8.36 -4.74 10.26
C SER A 51 7.57 -5.14 9.01
N ILE A 52 6.48 -5.90 9.18
CA ILE A 52 5.62 -6.29 8.06
C ILE A 52 4.89 -5.08 7.46
N GLY A 53 4.41 -4.17 8.31
CA GLY A 53 3.76 -2.93 7.91
C GLY A 53 4.69 -2.05 7.07
N ASP A 54 5.94 -1.89 7.46
CA ASP A 54 6.93 -1.12 6.70
C ASP A 54 7.20 -1.74 5.32
N GLN A 55 7.40 -3.06 5.24
CA GLN A 55 7.55 -3.75 3.95
C GLN A 55 6.30 -3.60 3.07
N PHE A 56 5.11 -3.72 3.67
CA PHE A 56 3.83 -3.56 2.98
C PHE A 56 3.66 -2.13 2.43
N LEU A 57 3.98 -1.11 3.23
CA LEU A 57 3.92 0.30 2.83
C LEU A 57 4.85 0.57 1.66
N ARG A 58 6.11 0.14 1.75
CA ARG A 58 7.12 0.36 0.71
C ARG A 58 6.71 -0.28 -0.61
N ALA A 59 6.25 -1.54 -0.56
CA ALA A 59 5.74 -2.22 -1.75
C ALA A 59 4.53 -1.48 -2.36
N ALA A 60 3.55 -1.08 -1.54
CA ALA A 60 2.35 -0.41 -2.01
C ALA A 60 2.65 0.97 -2.63
N ALA A 61 3.49 1.77 -1.97
CA ALA A 61 3.89 3.10 -2.45
C ALA A 61 4.71 3.01 -3.75
N SER A 62 5.55 1.99 -3.89
CA SER A 62 6.36 1.74 -5.09
C SER A 62 5.50 1.55 -6.35
N ILE A 63 4.28 1.02 -6.24
CA ILE A 63 3.35 0.90 -7.37
C ILE A 63 3.05 2.28 -7.97
N GLY A 64 2.59 3.21 -7.12
CA GLY A 64 2.26 4.57 -7.56
C GLY A 64 3.48 5.33 -8.05
N ALA A 65 4.60 5.23 -7.34
CA ALA A 65 5.86 5.88 -7.72
C ALA A 65 6.33 5.46 -9.12
N ASN A 66 6.44 4.16 -9.38
CA ASN A 66 6.88 3.66 -10.69
C ASN A 66 5.87 3.99 -11.79
N MET A 67 4.56 3.99 -11.49
CA MET A 67 3.56 4.42 -12.47
C MET A 67 3.68 5.90 -12.84
N MET A 68 4.11 6.76 -11.90
CA MET A 68 4.40 8.17 -12.18
C MET A 68 5.68 8.33 -13.01
N GLU A 69 6.75 7.60 -12.68
CA GLU A 69 8.00 7.57 -13.46
C GLU A 69 7.77 7.11 -14.91
N ALA A 70 6.86 6.15 -15.11
CA ALA A 70 6.47 5.71 -16.46
C ALA A 70 5.90 6.86 -17.30
N GLN A 71 5.20 7.82 -16.70
CA GLN A 71 4.59 8.94 -17.44
C GLN A 71 5.62 9.94 -17.96
N THR A 72 6.79 10.01 -17.31
CA THR A 72 7.91 10.86 -17.68
C THR A 72 9.01 10.07 -18.41
N ALA A 73 8.72 8.84 -18.83
CA ALA A 73 9.69 7.97 -19.48
C ALA A 73 10.14 8.53 -20.83
N SER A 74 11.46 8.59 -21.05
CA SER A 74 12.06 9.07 -22.30
C SER A 74 11.91 8.11 -23.47
N SER A 75 11.51 6.86 -23.23
CA SER A 75 11.33 5.84 -24.26
C SER A 75 10.19 4.88 -23.95
N ARG A 76 9.66 4.21 -24.98
CA ARG A 76 8.67 3.13 -24.82
C ARG A 76 9.21 1.97 -23.98
N ARG A 77 10.52 1.69 -24.09
CA ARG A 77 11.18 0.64 -23.30
C ARG A 77 11.17 0.99 -21.81
N ASP A 78 11.49 2.24 -21.48
CA ASP A 78 11.49 2.71 -20.09
C ASP A 78 10.06 2.74 -19.52
N PHE A 79 9.09 3.19 -20.32
CA PHE A 79 7.67 3.12 -19.96
C PHE A 79 7.28 1.69 -19.53
N ILE A 80 7.57 0.69 -20.38
CA ILE A 80 7.26 -0.72 -20.09
C ILE A 80 7.99 -1.19 -18.82
N LYS A 81 9.29 -0.90 -18.71
CA LYS A 81 10.11 -1.27 -17.55
C LYS A 81 9.52 -0.75 -16.23
N PHE A 82 9.10 0.51 -16.18
CA PHE A 82 8.50 1.08 -14.97
C PHE A 82 7.16 0.40 -14.62
N TYR A 83 6.32 0.09 -15.60
CA TYR A 83 5.11 -0.69 -15.36
C TYR A 83 5.39 -2.13 -14.92
N GLU A 84 6.44 -2.78 -15.41
CA GLU A 84 6.88 -4.09 -14.94
C GLU A 84 7.32 -4.05 -13.47
N ILE A 85 8.03 -3.00 -13.06
CA ILE A 85 8.41 -2.78 -11.65
C ILE A 85 7.15 -2.58 -10.81
N ALA A 86 6.21 -1.73 -11.25
CA ALA A 86 4.93 -1.53 -10.56
C ALA A 86 4.14 -2.83 -10.40
N LEU A 87 4.15 -3.71 -11.41
CA LEU A 87 3.52 -5.03 -11.35
C LEU A 87 4.18 -5.94 -10.30
N LYS A 88 5.52 -5.96 -10.24
CA LYS A 88 6.27 -6.70 -9.21
C LYS A 88 5.94 -6.18 -7.81
N SER A 89 5.96 -4.86 -7.61
CA SER A 89 5.57 -4.24 -6.33
C SER A 89 4.11 -4.54 -5.95
N SER A 90 3.19 -4.63 -6.91
CA SER A 90 1.81 -5.08 -6.68
C SER A 90 1.75 -6.53 -6.17
N ASN A 91 2.58 -7.43 -6.70
CA ASN A 91 2.62 -8.81 -6.24
C ASN A 91 3.20 -8.93 -4.81
N GLU A 92 4.26 -8.17 -4.51
CA GLU A 92 4.80 -8.08 -3.15
C GLU A 92 3.78 -7.50 -2.16
N THR A 93 3.06 -6.45 -2.57
CA THR A 93 1.98 -5.84 -1.78
C THR A 93 0.92 -6.87 -1.41
N LYS A 94 0.50 -7.71 -2.37
CA LYS A 94 -0.46 -8.80 -2.09
C LYS A 94 0.11 -9.85 -1.13
N TYR A 95 1.38 -10.21 -1.28
CA TYR A 95 2.05 -11.15 -0.38
C TYR A 95 2.02 -10.66 1.07
N TRP A 96 2.47 -9.41 1.30
CA TRP A 96 2.47 -8.81 2.64
C TRP A 96 1.07 -8.68 3.25
N LEU A 97 0.06 -8.34 2.44
CA LEU A 97 -1.33 -8.29 2.90
C LEU A 97 -1.81 -9.66 3.37
N CYS A 98 -1.48 -10.74 2.65
CA CYS A 98 -1.87 -12.08 3.04
C CYS A 98 -1.09 -12.57 4.27
N LEU A 99 0.17 -12.15 4.45
CA LEU A 99 0.93 -12.38 5.69
C LEU A 99 0.24 -11.69 6.89
N LEU A 100 -0.11 -10.40 6.75
CA LEU A 100 -0.82 -9.65 7.81
C LEU A 100 -2.15 -10.31 8.18
N ARG A 101 -2.94 -10.76 7.20
CA ARG A 101 -4.18 -11.51 7.45
C ARG A 101 -3.90 -12.82 8.19
N GLY A 102 -2.88 -13.58 7.79
CA GLY A 102 -2.51 -14.83 8.46
C GLY A 102 -2.01 -14.61 9.89
N SER A 103 -1.37 -13.48 10.16
CA SER A 103 -0.83 -13.14 11.49
C SER A 103 -1.85 -12.46 12.42
N CYS A 104 -2.98 -11.97 11.91
CA CYS A 104 -4.00 -11.30 12.72
C CYS A 104 -5.42 -11.73 12.32
N PRO A 105 -6.06 -12.65 13.09
CA PRO A 105 -7.42 -13.10 12.82
C PRO A 105 -8.48 -11.98 12.86
N ALA A 106 -8.19 -10.86 13.52
CA ALA A 106 -9.10 -9.72 13.62
C ALA A 106 -9.17 -8.89 12.31
N LEU A 107 -8.23 -9.07 11.38
CA LEU A 107 -8.26 -8.40 10.08
C LEU A 107 -9.26 -9.10 9.15
N LYS A 108 -10.52 -8.63 9.16
CA LYS A 108 -11.63 -9.13 8.32
C LYS A 108 -11.54 -8.68 6.84
N THR A 109 -10.37 -8.76 6.23
CA THR A 109 -10.18 -8.44 4.80
C THR A 109 -10.02 -9.73 3.98
N GLU A 110 -10.71 -9.84 2.84
CA GLU A 110 -10.53 -10.98 1.93
C GLU A 110 -9.09 -10.99 1.37
N CYS A 111 -8.37 -12.11 1.52
CA CYS A 111 -7.07 -12.31 0.84
C CYS A 111 -7.39 -12.87 -0.54
N PRO A 112 -7.03 -12.16 -1.62
CA PRO A 112 -7.28 -12.61 -2.98
C PRO A 112 -6.37 -13.79 -3.39
N ILE A 113 -5.36 -14.12 -2.58
CA ILE A 113 -4.46 -15.27 -2.81
C ILE A 113 -5.00 -16.48 -2.06
N SER A 114 -5.54 -17.45 -2.79
CA SER A 114 -5.81 -18.77 -2.23
C SER A 114 -4.51 -19.56 -2.13
N PHE A 115 -4.01 -19.76 -0.91
CA PHE A 115 -2.85 -20.62 -0.62
C PHE A 115 -3.07 -22.10 -1.02
N ARG A 116 -4.28 -22.51 -1.43
CA ARG A 116 -4.54 -23.85 -1.99
C ARG A 116 -3.66 -24.20 -3.20
N ARG A 117 -3.06 -23.21 -3.87
CA ARG A 117 -2.16 -23.44 -5.01
C ARG A 117 -0.69 -23.68 -4.64
N ILE A 118 -0.26 -23.41 -3.40
CA ILE A 118 1.16 -23.59 -3.00
C ILE A 118 1.50 -25.07 -2.73
N ASN A 119 0.50 -25.94 -2.51
CA ASN A 119 0.68 -27.38 -2.26
C ASN A 119 0.43 -28.30 -3.46
N ARG A 120 0.39 -27.78 -4.70
CA ARG A 120 0.39 -28.63 -5.90
C ARG A 120 1.74 -28.49 -6.59
N ASN A 121 2.70 -29.30 -6.15
CA ASN A 121 3.87 -29.82 -6.89
C ASN A 121 4.94 -30.22 -5.85
N LYS A 122 4.71 -31.37 -5.21
CA LYS A 122 5.76 -32.36 -4.96
C LYS A 122 5.41 -33.58 -5.78
#